data_AF-A0A0F9E714-F1
#
_entry.id   AF-A0A0F9E714-F1
#
_cell.length_a   1.000
_cell.length_b   1.000
_cell.length_c   1.000
_cell.angle_alpha   90.00
_cell.angle_beta   90.00
_cell.angle_gamma   90.00
#
_symmetry.space_group_name_H-M   'P 1'
#
loop_
_entity.id
_entity.type
_entity.pdbx_description
1 polymer ?
#
loop_
_entity_poly.entity_id
_entity_poly.type
_entity_poly.pdbx_seq_one_letter_code
_entity_poly.pdbx_strand_id
1 'polypeptide(L)'
;MNRFKSRKFWLAVGTVFSIAIAELTGYDVDPAAIAGVVFVISTYIVGQGIVDKSVGTAQVMGALDVGKAQLEAYARNLEQELAKLADELEVEKAVNARDFPLAAAPPELTEE
;
A
#
# COMPACT_ATOMS: atom_id res chain seq x y z
N MET A 1 -8.02 13.27 17.04
CA MET A 1 -6.77 13.53 16.30
C MET A 1 -5.81 14.29 17.22
N ASN A 2 -4.91 13.58 17.92
CA ASN A 2 -4.11 14.13 19.03
C ASN A 2 -2.90 14.94 18.54
N ARG A 3 -3.13 16.17 18.06
CA ARG A 3 -2.03 17.10 17.74
C ARG A 3 -1.20 17.50 18.98
N PHE A 4 -1.71 17.25 20.18
CA PHE A 4 -1.06 17.54 21.47
C PHE A 4 0.00 16.53 21.91
N LYS A 5 0.28 15.45 21.16
CA LYS A 5 1.28 14.42 21.55
C LYS A 5 2.61 14.51 20.81
N SER A 6 2.86 15.55 20.00
CA SER A 6 4.13 15.68 19.30
C SER A 6 5.26 16.00 20.30
N ARG A 7 6.04 14.99 20.67
CA ARG A 7 7.19 15.12 21.59
C ARG A 7 8.20 16.16 21.09
N LYS A 8 8.39 16.24 19.77
CA LYS A 8 9.30 17.20 19.10
C LYS A 8 8.81 18.64 19.29
N PHE A 9 7.50 18.86 19.21
CA PHE A 9 6.87 20.16 19.45
C PHE A 9 7.03 20.59 20.91
N TRP A 10 6.71 19.70 21.86
CA TRP A 10 6.86 20.01 23.29
C TRP A 10 8.30 20.24 23.72
N LEU A 11 9.27 19.55 23.10
CA LEU A 11 10.69 19.83 23.30
C LEU A 11 11.05 21.25 22.86
N ALA A 12 10.67 21.65 21.64
CA ALA A 12 10.94 23.00 21.14
C ALA A 12 10.29 24.08 22.03
N VAL A 13 9.02 23.89 22.40
CA VAL A 13 8.29 24.80 23.29
C VAL A 13 8.97 24.88 24.65
N GLY A 14 9.34 23.75 25.25
CA GLY A 14 10.03 23.69 26.54
C GLY A 14 11.35 24.43 26.54
N THR A 15 12.14 24.33 25.47
CA THR A 15 13.42 25.02 25.35
C THR A 15 13.27 26.54 25.27
N VAL A 16 12.36 27.03 24.43
CA VAL A 16 12.07 28.47 24.36
C VAL A 16 11.56 28.99 25.71
N PHE A 17 10.70 28.22 26.37
CA PHE A 17 10.15 28.59 27.67
C PHE A 17 11.21 28.63 28.77
N SER A 18 12.15 27.66 28.79
CA SER A 18 13.27 27.66 29.74
C SER A 18 14.22 28.85 29.55
N ILE A 19 14.49 29.24 28.29
CA ILE A 19 15.32 30.42 27.99
C ILE A 19 14.59 31.69 28.47
N ALA A 20 13.30 31.83 28.16
CA ALA A 20 12.50 32.97 28.60
C ALA A 20 12.42 33.09 30.13
N ILE A 21 12.30 31.96 30.85
CA ILE A 21 12.34 31.97 32.32
C ILE A 21 13.71 32.39 32.83
N ALA A 22 14.81 31.90 32.23
CA ALA A 22 16.15 32.28 32.66
C ALA A 22 16.41 33.79 32.50
N GLU A 23 15.95 34.39 31.41
CA GLU A 23 16.00 35.84 31.21
C GLU A 23 15.14 36.58 32.25
N LEU A 24 13.93 36.10 32.54
CA LEU A 24 13.03 36.70 33.54
C LEU A 24 13.54 36.60 34.98
N THR A 25 14.31 35.56 35.31
CA THR A 25 14.90 35.37 36.64
C THR A 25 16.24 36.09 36.80
N GLY A 26 16.71 36.78 35.76
CA GLY A 26 18.01 37.47 35.76
C GLY A 26 19.20 36.51 35.71
N TYR A 27 18.98 35.27 35.26
CA TYR A 27 20.04 34.29 35.09
C TYR A 27 20.75 34.56 33.76
N ASP A 28 22.01 34.97 33.85
CA ASP A 28 22.82 35.28 32.67
C ASP A 28 23.28 33.97 32.01
N VAL A 29 22.50 33.50 31.04
CA VAL A 29 22.83 32.27 30.29
C VAL A 29 23.76 32.65 29.16
N ASP A 30 24.97 32.07 29.15
CA ASP A 30 25.94 32.25 28.08
C ASP A 30 25.29 31.93 26.71
N PRO A 31 25.35 32.86 25.73
CA PRO A 31 24.87 32.62 24.37
C PRO A 31 25.43 31.34 23.73
N ALA A 32 26.67 30.94 24.07
CA ALA A 32 27.25 29.70 23.57
C ALA A 32 26.52 28.45 24.13
N ALA A 33 26.08 28.50 25.38
CA ALA A 33 25.28 27.43 25.99
C ALA A 33 23.89 27.33 25.34
N ILE A 34 23.24 28.47 25.07
CA ILE A 34 21.96 28.51 24.34
C ILE A 34 22.13 27.89 22.95
N ALA A 35 23.16 28.30 22.20
CA ALA A 35 23.45 27.77 20.88
C ALA A 35 23.69 26.25 20.91
N GLY A 36 24.42 25.75 21.91
CA GLY A 36 24.65 24.31 22.10
C GLY A 36 23.35 23.53 22.32
N VAL A 37 22.47 24.03 23.20
CA VAL A 37 21.16 23.41 23.47
C VAL A 37 20.29 23.40 22.21
N VAL A 38 20.19 24.54 21.52
CA VAL A 38 19.41 24.68 20.27
C VAL A 38 19.95 23.74 19.19
N PHE A 39 21.26 23.61 19.05
CA PHE A 39 21.89 22.72 18.07
C PHE A 39 21.54 21.25 18.30
N VAL A 40 21.64 20.77 19.55
CA VAL A 40 21.30 19.39 19.91
C VAL A 40 19.84 19.08 19.63
N ILE A 41 18.94 19.97 20.02
CA ILE A 41 17.50 19.79 19.80
C ILE A 41 17.15 19.83 18.32
N SER A 42 17.72 20.78 17.58
CA SER A 42 17.52 20.89 16.13
C SER A 42 17.99 19.63 15.41
N THR A 43 19.16 19.12 15.78
CA THR A 43 19.71 17.87 15.23
C THR A 43 18.79 16.68 15.50
N TYR A 44 18.25 16.57 16.71
CA TYR A 44 17.28 15.53 17.06
C TYR A 44 15.99 15.62 16.24
N ILE A 45 15.41 16.82 16.10
CA ILE A 45 14.17 17.04 15.35
C ILE A 45 14.37 16.70 13.86
N VAL A 46 15.47 17.18 13.27
CA VAL A 46 15.80 16.93 11.86
C VAL A 46 16.09 15.44 11.63
N GLY A 47 16.91 14.81 12.46
CA GLY A 47 17.24 13.38 12.34
C GLY A 47 15.99 12.49 12.42
N GLN A 48 15.10 12.76 13.37
CA GLN A 48 13.82 12.05 13.47
C GLN A 48 12.91 12.34 12.26
N GLY A 49 12.91 13.55 11.71
CA GLY A 49 12.14 13.87 10.51
C GLY A 49 12.60 13.11 9.25
N ILE A 50 13.91 12.89 9.11
CA ILE A 50 14.47 12.09 8.01
C ILE A 50 14.08 10.62 8.17
N VAL A 51 14.20 10.08 9.38
CA VAL A 51 13.82 8.68 9.68
C VAL A 51 12.32 8.45 9.45
N ASP A 52 11.46 9.36 9.90
CA ASP A 52 10.00 9.21 9.69
C ASP A 52 9.65 9.20 8.19
N LYS A 53 10.31 10.03 7.39
CA LYS A 53 10.13 10.04 5.92
C LYS A 53 10.64 8.76 5.27
N SER A 54 11.81 8.25 5.68
CA SER A 54 12.37 7.03 5.09
C SER A 54 11.52 5.80 5.42
N VAL A 55 11.02 5.70 6.66
CA VAL A 55 10.09 4.64 7.07
C VAL A 55 8.76 4.75 6.32
N GLY A 56 8.22 5.97 6.16
CA GLY A 56 7.01 6.19 5.36
C GLY A 56 7.17 5.76 3.90
N THR A 57 8.28 6.14 3.27
CA THR A 57 8.58 5.74 1.88
C THR A 57 8.76 4.22 1.76
N ALA A 58 9.44 3.57 2.72
CA ALA A 58 9.62 2.12 2.72
C ALA A 58 8.29 1.38 2.91
N GLN A 59 7.40 1.88 3.77
CA GLN A 59 6.05 1.31 3.93
C GLN A 59 5.21 1.43 2.65
N VAL A 60 5.29 2.57 1.95
CA VAL A 60 4.60 2.78 0.67
C VAL A 60 5.12 1.84 -0.41
N MET A 61 6.45 1.65 -0.51
CA MET A 61 7.03 0.70 -1.45
C MET A 61 6.62 -0.75 -1.14
N GLY A 62 6.68 -1.16 0.13
CA GLY A 62 6.22 -2.50 0.52
C GLY A 62 4.73 -2.73 0.25
N ALA A 63 3.88 -1.72 0.48
CA ALA A 63 2.46 -1.79 0.13
C ALA A 63 2.24 -1.90 -1.39
N LEU A 64 3.06 -1.24 -2.20
CA LEU A 64 3.00 -1.32 -3.66
C LEU A 64 3.37 -2.73 -4.17
N ASP A 65 4.40 -3.34 -3.59
CA ASP A 65 4.84 -4.70 -3.95
C ASP A 65 3.79 -5.75 -3.59
N VAL A 66 3.19 -5.63 -2.39
CA VAL A 66 2.07 -6.49 -1.98
C VAL A 66 0.86 -6.29 -2.90
N GLY A 67 0.55 -5.06 -3.28
CA GLY A 67 -0.54 -4.75 -4.21
C GLY A 67 -0.35 -5.39 -5.59
N LYS A 68 0.87 -5.34 -6.14
CA LYS A 68 1.21 -6.02 -7.40
C LYS A 68 1.07 -7.54 -7.29
N ALA A 69 1.59 -8.14 -6.22
CA ALA A 69 1.48 -9.58 -6.00
C ALA A 69 0.01 -10.04 -5.86
N GLN A 70 -0.84 -9.24 -5.21
CA GLN A 70 -2.28 -9.51 -5.14
C GLN A 70 -2.94 -9.40 -6.52
N LEU A 71 -2.58 -8.41 -7.33
CA LEU A 71 -3.12 -8.25 -8.67
C LEU A 71 -2.78 -9.45 -9.58
N GLU A 72 -1.52 -9.90 -9.54
CA GLU A 72 -1.07 -11.08 -10.29
C GLU A 72 -1.76 -12.37 -9.81
N ALA A 73 -1.95 -12.53 -8.49
CA ALA A 73 -2.71 -13.65 -7.96
C ALA A 73 -4.17 -13.64 -8.44
N TYR A 74 -4.80 -12.46 -8.47
CA TYR A 74 -6.16 -12.30 -8.95
C TYR A 74 -6.28 -12.60 -10.45
N ALA A 75 -5.33 -12.13 -11.27
CA ALA A 75 -5.27 -12.42 -12.70
C ALA A 75 -5.14 -13.92 -12.98
N ARG A 76 -4.25 -14.62 -12.26
CA ARG A 76 -4.12 -16.08 -12.39
C ARG A 76 -5.38 -16.84 -12.00
N ASN A 77 -6.08 -16.38 -10.96
CA ASN A 77 -7.33 -17.02 -10.54
C ASN A 77 -8.42 -16.87 -11.61
N LEU A 78 -8.52 -15.70 -12.23
CA LEU A 78 -9.44 -15.45 -13.35
C LEU A 78 -9.12 -16.31 -14.57
N GLU A 79 -7.84 -16.47 -14.92
CA GLU A 79 -7.42 -17.37 -16.01
C GLU A 79 -7.81 -18.83 -15.73
N GLN A 80 -7.69 -19.28 -14.49
CA GLN A 80 -8.10 -20.62 -14.09
C GLN A 80 -9.62 -20.81 -14.15
N GLU A 81 -10.41 -19.82 -13.73
CA GLU A 81 -11.87 -19.88 -13.87
C GLU A 81 -12.31 -19.91 -15.34
N LEU A 82 -11.68 -19.10 -16.19
CA LEU A 82 -11.95 -19.11 -17.64
C LEU A 82 -11.58 -20.45 -18.28
N ALA A 83 -10.43 -21.03 -17.93
CA ALA A 83 -10.01 -22.33 -18.44
C ALA A 83 -10.97 -23.44 -18.02
N LYS A 84 -11.43 -23.42 -16.76
CA LYS A 84 -12.40 -24.38 -16.24
C LYS A 84 -13.76 -24.25 -16.95
N LEU A 85 -14.24 -23.02 -17.16
CA LEU A 85 -15.49 -22.77 -17.88
C LEU A 85 -15.39 -23.20 -19.35
N ALA A 86 -14.24 -23.00 -19.99
CA ALA A 86 -14.00 -23.46 -21.36
C ALA A 86 -14.05 -24.99 -21.48
N ASP A 87 -13.44 -25.70 -20.53
CA ASP A 87 -13.45 -27.17 -20.47
C ASP A 87 -14.87 -27.71 -20.21
N GLU A 88 -15.60 -27.11 -19.26
CA GLU A 88 -17.01 -27.46 -19.00
C GLU A 88 -17.89 -27.28 -20.25
N LEU A 89 -17.68 -26.20 -21.01
CA LEU A 89 -18.43 -25.93 -22.24
C LEU A 89 -18.08 -26.90 -23.37
N GLU A 90 -16.83 -27.36 -23.45
CA GLU A 90 -16.38 -28.36 -24.43
C GLU A 90 -16.98 -29.73 -24.12
N VAL A 91 -17.02 -30.11 -22.83
CA VAL A 91 -17.71 -31.32 -22.36
C VAL A 91 -19.21 -31.25 -22.66
N GLU A 92 -19.86 -30.11 -22.41
CA GLU A 92 -21.29 -29.92 -22.71
C GLU A 92 -21.58 -30.05 -24.22
N LYS A 93 -20.73 -29.48 -25.09
CA LYS A 93 -20.85 -29.66 -26.54
C LYS A 93 -20.68 -31.11 -26.97
N ALA A 94 -19.73 -31.83 -26.38
CA ALA A 94 -19.48 -33.23 -26.70
C ALA A 94 -20.64 -34.15 -26.24
N VAL A 95 -21.28 -33.82 -25.11
CA VAL A 95 -22.48 -34.51 -24.63
C VAL A 95 -23.68 -34.21 -25.53
N ASN A 96 -23.94 -32.94 -25.86
CA ASN A 96 -25.06 -32.54 -26.70
C ASN A 96 -24.95 -33.09 -28.15
N ALA A 97 -23.73 -33.22 -28.68
CA ALA A 97 -23.48 -33.86 -29.98
C ALA A 97 -23.71 -35.38 -30.00
N ARG A 98 -23.72 -36.05 -28.83
CA ARG A 98 -24.03 -37.48 -28.71
C ARG A 98 -25.53 -37.78 -28.63
N ASP A 99 -26.34 -36.82 -28.18
CA ASP A 99 -27.79 -37.02 -27.96
C ASP A 99 -28.68 -36.63 -29.15
N PHE A 100 -28.13 -36.10 -30.25
CA PHE A 100 -28.86 -35.86 -31.50
C PHE A 100 -28.35 -36.77 -32.65
N PRO A 101 -29.05 -37.86 -33.00
CA PRO A 101 -28.86 -38.49 -34.29
C PRO A 101 -29.54 -37.61 -35.34
N LEU A 102 -28.77 -37.01 -36.26
CA LEU A 102 -29.32 -36.51 -37.51
C LEU A 102 -29.77 -37.71 -38.36
N ALA A 103 -30.97 -38.19 -38.04
CA ALA A 103 -31.77 -39.01 -38.92
C ALA A 103 -32.20 -38.13 -40.11
N ALA A 104 -31.65 -38.42 -41.29
CA ALA A 104 -32.39 -38.50 -42.55
C ALA A 104 -31.38 -38.76 -43.67
N ALA A 105 -31.25 -40.03 -44.06
CA ALA A 105 -30.83 -40.35 -45.42
C ALA A 105 -31.80 -39.66 -46.40
N PRO A 106 -31.31 -38.95 -47.43
CA PRO A 106 -32.20 -38.45 -48.47
C PRO A 106 -32.79 -39.67 -49.21
N PRO A 107 -34.12 -39.76 -49.42
CA PRO A 107 -34.68 -40.81 -50.24
C PRO A 107 -34.17 -40.65 -51.68
N GLU A 108 -33.55 -41.71 -52.21
CA GLU A 108 -33.35 -41.89 -53.64
C GLU A 108 -34.70 -41.77 -54.34
N LEU A 109 -34.86 -40.74 -55.16
CA LEU A 109 -35.93 -40.67 -56.16
C LEU A 109 -35.43 -41.36 -57.42
N THR A 110 -35.60 -42.69 -57.46
CA THR A 110 -35.84 -43.42 -58.72
C THR A 110 -37.27 -43.17 -59.18
N GLU A 111 -37.44 -42.80 -60.44
CA GLU A 111 -38.48 -43.24 -61.41
C GLU A 111 -38.48 -42.25 -62.60
N GLU A 112 -37.91 -42.68 -63.73
CA GLU A 112 -38.57 -43.00 -65.03
C GLU A 112 -38.51 -41.87 -66.06
#